data_AF-A0A0N0TNE1-F1
#
_entry.id   AF-A0A0N0TNE1-F1
#
_cell.length_a   1.000
_cell.length_b   1.000
_cell.length_c   1.000
_cell.angle_alpha   90.00
_cell.angle_beta   90.00
_cell.angle_gamma   90.00
#
_symmetry.space_group_name_H-M   'P 1'
#
loop_
_entity.id
_entity.type
_entity.pdbx_description
1 polymer ?
#
loop_
_entity_poly.entity_id
_entity_poly.type
_entity_poly.pdbx_seq_one_letter_code
_entity_poly.pdbx_strand_id
1 'polypeptide(L)'
;MNAIPATDQPYTLTARPFADPAALVGRWVRLRQERAEYVGVLVHAAPTARAGEWEWTLRTPFEEVGGTGRPSVEPVPGAGQAAPAPARRARAQLRAVRADLVEFAPAGDTGLSRARDLAAADLDQLEWELAARP
;
A
#
# COMPACT_ATOMS: atom_id res chain seq x y z
N MET A 1 1.23 -34.21 38.59
CA MET A 1 1.75 -33.01 37.93
C MET A 1 1.21 -33.00 36.51
N ASN A 2 0.13 -32.25 36.25
CA ASN A 2 -0.49 -32.16 34.92
C ASN A 2 -0.20 -30.77 34.36
N ALA A 3 0.54 -30.72 33.26
CA ALA A 3 0.80 -29.50 32.50
C ALA A 3 -0.44 -29.18 31.65
N ILE A 4 -0.99 -27.99 31.82
CA ILE A 4 -2.02 -27.43 30.94
C ILE A 4 -1.26 -26.69 29.83
N PRO A 5 -1.32 -27.12 28.55
CA PRO A 5 -0.74 -26.33 27.48
C PRO A 5 -1.56 -25.05 27.31
N ALA A 6 -0.86 -23.92 27.39
CA ALA A 6 -1.43 -22.61 27.12
C ALA A 6 -1.76 -22.46 25.63
N THR A 7 -2.94 -21.89 25.38
CA THR A 7 -3.32 -21.11 24.20
C THR A 7 -3.59 -21.87 22.90
N ASP A 8 -4.73 -22.57 22.88
CA ASP A 8 -5.61 -22.58 21.71
C ASP A 8 -6.44 -21.28 21.75
N GLN A 9 -5.86 -20.18 21.28
CA GLN A 9 -6.65 -18.97 21.02
C GLN A 9 -7.29 -19.17 19.64
N PRO A 10 -8.63 -19.25 19.54
CA PRO A 10 -9.27 -19.16 18.24
C PRO A 10 -8.87 -17.81 17.67
N TYR A 11 -8.17 -17.83 16.54
CA TYR A 11 -7.95 -16.64 15.72
C TYR A 11 -9.33 -16.15 15.28
N THR A 12 -9.97 -15.34 16.10
CA THR A 12 -11.07 -14.48 15.67
C THR A 12 -10.46 -13.53 14.66
N LEU A 13 -10.54 -13.92 13.38
CA LEU A 13 -10.53 -13.01 12.25
C LEU A 13 -11.67 -12.03 12.49
N THR A 14 -11.42 -11.01 13.32
CA THR A 14 -12.22 -9.80 13.36
C THR A 14 -12.27 -9.31 11.93
N ALA A 15 -13.43 -9.46 11.29
CA ALA A 15 -13.75 -8.84 10.02
C ALA A 15 -13.53 -7.34 10.22
N ARG A 16 -12.32 -6.88 9.89
CA ARG A 16 -11.98 -5.47 9.97
C ARG A 16 -12.95 -4.72 9.07
N PRO A 17 -13.42 -3.53 9.49
CA PRO A 17 -14.36 -2.76 8.70
C PRO A 17 -13.76 -2.55 7.32
N PHE A 18 -14.43 -3.13 6.32
CA PHE A 18 -14.10 -2.97 4.92
C PHE A 18 -14.31 -1.48 4.61
N ALA A 19 -13.23 -0.71 4.54
CA ALA A 19 -13.32 0.66 4.09
C ALA A 19 -13.74 0.64 2.62
N ASP A 20 -14.68 1.50 2.25
CA ASP A 20 -15.05 1.69 0.85
C ASP A 20 -13.78 2.02 0.04
N PRO A 21 -13.37 1.16 -0.92
CA PRO A 21 -12.16 1.37 -1.71
C PRO A 21 -12.14 2.73 -2.40
N ALA A 22 -13.29 3.25 -2.84
CA ALA A 22 -13.39 4.56 -3.46
C ALA A 22 -12.98 5.70 -2.51
N ALA A 23 -13.26 5.57 -1.21
CA ALA A 23 -12.90 6.56 -0.20
C ALA A 23 -11.39 6.55 0.14
N LEU A 24 -10.66 5.55 -0.32
CA LEU A 24 -9.22 5.40 -0.09
C LEU A 24 -8.38 5.73 -1.33
N VAL A 25 -9.01 6.16 -2.44
CA VAL A 25 -8.29 6.65 -3.61
C VAL A 25 -7.43 7.85 -3.23
N GLY A 26 -6.19 7.85 -3.70
CA GLY A 26 -5.16 8.82 -3.37
C GLY A 26 -4.49 8.58 -2.02
N ARG A 27 -4.66 7.43 -1.37
CA ARG A 27 -4.04 7.11 -0.07
C ARG A 27 -3.12 5.90 -0.13
N TRP A 28 -2.16 5.82 0.79
CA TRP A 28 -1.36 4.62 0.99
C TRP A 28 -2.18 3.53 1.67
N VAL A 29 -2.37 2.44 0.94
CA VAL A 29 -3.15 1.30 1.40
C VAL A 29 -2.36 0.01 1.29
N ARG A 30 -2.74 -0.93 2.15
CA ARG A 30 -2.45 -2.34 2.02
C ARG A 30 -3.65 -2.98 1.32
N LEU A 31 -3.43 -3.47 0.11
CA LEU A 31 -4.42 -4.20 -0.66
C LEU A 31 -4.13 -5.69 -0.58
N ARG A 32 -5.11 -6.48 -0.16
CA ARG A 32 -5.04 -7.95 -0.14
C ARG A 32 -6.06 -8.52 -1.09
N GLN A 33 -5.60 -9.33 -2.03
CA GLN A 33 -6.45 -10.06 -2.96
C GLN A 33 -5.99 -11.51 -3.01
N GLU A 34 -6.90 -12.43 -2.68
CA GLU A 34 -6.62 -13.87 -2.63
C GLU A 34 -5.39 -14.22 -1.78
N ARG A 35 -4.26 -14.53 -2.42
CA ARG A 35 -2.97 -14.87 -1.78
C ARG A 35 -1.90 -13.79 -1.94
N ALA A 36 -2.21 -12.71 -2.67
CA ALA A 36 -1.30 -11.62 -2.93
C ALA A 36 -1.59 -10.43 -2.01
N GLU A 37 -0.51 -9.78 -1.60
CA GLU A 37 -0.56 -8.57 -0.79
C GLU A 37 0.31 -7.50 -1.43
N TYR A 38 -0.29 -6.34 -1.64
CA TYR A 38 0.34 -5.18 -2.24
C TYR A 38 0.24 -3.98 -1.30
N VAL A 39 1.25 -3.12 -1.33
CA VAL A 39 1.28 -1.87 -0.57
C VAL A 39 1.68 -0.76 -1.52
N GLY A 40 0.85 0.27 -1.60
CA GLY A 40 1.01 1.35 -2.56
C GLY A 40 -0.09 2.40 -2.43
N VAL A 41 -0.08 3.37 -3.33
CA VAL A 41 -1.13 4.38 -3.44
C VAL A 41 -2.28 3.82 -4.27
N LEU A 42 -3.48 3.81 -3.72
CA LEU A 42 -4.67 3.44 -4.51
C LEU A 42 -4.99 4.56 -5.49
N VAL A 43 -4.79 4.34 -6.78
CA VAL A 43 -5.00 5.37 -7.81
C VAL A 43 -6.42 5.32 -8.37
N HIS A 44 -7.00 4.13 -8.42
CA HIS A 44 -8.36 3.92 -8.91
C HIS A 44 -9.06 2.85 -8.10
N ALA A 45 -10.35 3.06 -7.85
CA ALA A 45 -11.25 2.05 -7.32
C ALA A 45 -12.68 2.37 -7.75
N ALA A 46 -13.31 1.46 -8.49
CA ALA A 46 -14.68 1.58 -8.95
C ALA A 46 -15.43 0.24 -8.79
N PRO A 47 -16.72 0.25 -8.40
CA PRO A 47 -17.52 -0.96 -8.37
C PRO A 47 -17.74 -1.48 -9.80
N THR A 48 -17.67 -2.80 -9.99
CA THR A 48 -17.98 -3.42 -11.29
C THR A 48 -19.47 -3.75 -11.39
N ALA A 49 -19.91 -4.24 -12.56
CA ALA A 49 -21.28 -4.70 -12.76
C ALA A 49 -21.65 -5.92 -11.89
N ARG A 50 -20.67 -6.63 -11.32
CA ARG A 50 -20.91 -7.75 -10.41
C ARG A 50 -20.97 -7.25 -8.97
N ALA A 51 -22.04 -7.61 -8.26
CA ALA A 51 -22.26 -7.16 -6.90
C ALA A 51 -21.07 -7.50 -5.97
N GLY A 52 -20.50 -6.45 -5.37
CA GLY A 52 -19.39 -6.53 -4.43
C GLY A 52 -18.02 -6.76 -5.06
N GLU A 53 -17.91 -6.78 -6.39
CA GLU A 53 -16.61 -6.71 -7.08
C GLU A 53 -16.23 -5.25 -7.38
N TRP A 54 -14.93 -5.01 -7.37
CA TRP A 54 -14.28 -3.74 -7.59
C TRP A 54 -13.18 -3.91 -8.64
N GLU A 55 -13.12 -2.96 -9.56
CA GLU A 55 -11.94 -2.70 -10.37
C GLU A 55 -11.07 -1.71 -9.63
N TRP A 56 -9.77 -1.97 -9.56
CA TRP A 56 -8.84 -1.15 -8.81
C TRP A 56 -7.49 -1.08 -9.49
N THR A 57 -6.77 0.01 -9.21
CA THR A 57 -5.40 0.22 -9.64
C THR A 57 -4.59 0.76 -8.47
N LEU A 58 -3.51 0.08 -8.16
CA LEU A 58 -2.60 0.40 -7.07
C LEU A 58 -1.23 0.72 -7.66
N ARG A 59 -0.72 1.91 -7.38
CA ARG A 59 0.64 2.29 -7.75
C ARG A 59 1.58 1.92 -6.61
N THR A 60 2.43 0.93 -6.89
CA THR A 60 3.49 0.48 -5.98
C THR A 60 4.79 1.24 -6.30
N PRO A 61 5.83 1.12 -5.46
CA PRO A 61 7.15 1.68 -5.77
C PRO A 61 7.78 1.16 -7.07
N PHE A 62 7.31 0.02 -7.60
CA PHE A 62 7.89 -0.63 -8.76
C PHE A 62 7.06 -0.45 -10.02
N GLU A 63 5.74 -0.57 -9.87
CA GLU A 63 4.81 -0.66 -10.98
C GLU A 63 3.39 -0.29 -10.55
N GLU A 64 2.55 -0.01 -11.54
CA GLU A 64 1.11 0.05 -11.35
C GLU A 64 0.52 -1.36 -11.50
N VAL A 65 -0.13 -1.83 -10.44
CA VAL A 65 -0.81 -3.12 -10.40
C VAL A 65 -2.31 -2.86 -10.51
N GLY A 66 -2.93 -3.43 -11.53
CA GLY A 66 -4.38 -3.42 -11.71
C GLY A 66 -5.00 -4.77 -11.35
N GLY A 67 -6.26 -4.76 -10.93
CA GLY A 67 -7.01 -5.99 -10.74
C GLY A 67 -8.50 -5.78 -10.58
N THR A 68 -9.25 -6.87 -10.71
CA THR A 68 -10.69 -6.92 -10.48
C THR A 68 -11.01 -7.99 -9.43
N GLY A 69 -11.96 -7.72 -8.55
CA GLY A 69 -12.41 -8.70 -7.54
C GLY A 69 -12.86 -8.06 -6.24
N ARG A 70 -12.70 -8.76 -5.12
CA ARG A 70 -13.10 -8.26 -3.79
C ARG A 70 -11.85 -7.95 -2.94
N PRO A 71 -11.09 -6.89 -3.26
CA PRO A 71 -9.86 -6.58 -2.52
C PRO A 71 -10.20 -6.16 -1.10
N SER A 72 -9.49 -6.68 -0.10
CA SER A 72 -9.50 -6.09 1.23
C SER A 72 -8.50 -4.95 1.25
N VAL A 73 -8.98 -3.72 1.45
CA VAL A 73 -8.16 -2.51 1.44
C VAL A 73 -8.12 -1.92 2.86
N GLU A 74 -6.92 -1.76 3.39
CA GLU A 74 -6.69 -1.15 4.72
C GLU A 74 -5.71 0.02 4.58
N PRO A 75 -5.96 1.18 5.19
CA PRO A 75 -4.95 2.24 5.25
C PRO A 75 -3.73 1.76 6.05
N VAL A 76 -2.52 2.13 5.63
CA VAL A 76 -1.28 1.71 6.32
C VAL A 76 -1.17 2.43 7.68
N PRO A 77 -1.06 1.71 8.82
CA PRO A 77 -0.97 2.34 10.14
C PRO A 77 0.40 3.00 10.40
N GLY A 78 0.36 4.14 11.09
CA GLY A 78 1.48 5.06 11.34
C GLY A 78 2.44 4.69 12.49
N ALA A 79 3.46 5.52 12.65
CA ALA A 79 4.69 5.33 13.41
C ALA A 79 4.53 5.43 14.95
N GLY A 80 3.68 4.60 15.55
CA GLY A 80 3.62 4.40 17.01
C GLY A 80 3.94 2.97 17.45
N GLN A 81 3.75 2.01 16.54
CA GLN A 81 4.26 0.65 16.64
C GLN A 81 5.08 0.44 15.39
N ALA A 82 6.40 0.25 15.55
CA ALA A 82 7.35 -0.24 14.55
C ALA A 82 6.70 -0.40 13.17
N ALA A 83 6.70 0.69 12.36
CA ALA A 83 5.92 0.77 11.12
C ALA A 83 5.91 -0.59 10.40
N PRO A 84 4.75 -1.12 9.98
CA PRO A 84 4.66 -2.49 9.49
C PRO A 84 5.82 -2.77 8.52
N ALA A 85 6.49 -3.91 8.65
CA ALA A 85 7.65 -4.25 7.81
C ALA A 85 7.46 -3.89 6.30
N PRO A 86 6.25 -4.03 5.70
CA PRO A 86 5.98 -3.57 4.35
C PRO A 86 6.16 -2.07 4.10
N ALA A 87 5.73 -1.20 5.03
CA ALA A 87 5.82 0.27 4.88
C ALA A 87 7.27 0.76 4.94
N ARG A 88 8.09 0.17 5.83
CA ARG A 88 9.54 0.43 5.87
C ARG A 88 10.22 0.00 4.58
N ARG A 89 9.83 -1.16 4.05
CA ARG A 89 10.35 -1.66 2.78
C ARG A 89 9.96 -0.75 1.62
N ALA A 90 8.70 -0.32 1.54
CA ALA A 90 8.23 0.63 0.52
C ALA A 90 8.97 1.98 0.60
N ARG A 91 9.16 2.52 1.81
CA ARG A 91 9.96 3.74 2.02
C ARG A 91 11.40 3.58 1.53
N ALA A 92 12.07 2.49 1.89
CA ALA A 92 13.43 2.21 1.45
C ALA A 92 13.52 2.08 -0.08
N GLN A 93 12.52 1.43 -0.68
CA GLN A 93 12.44 1.24 -2.13
C GLN A 93 12.21 2.55 -2.88
N LEU A 94 11.28 3.39 -2.45
CA LEU A 94 11.06 4.71 -3.06
C LEU A 94 12.31 5.59 -2.98
N ARG A 95 13.06 5.51 -1.87
CA ARG A 95 14.34 6.21 -1.74
C ARG A 95 15.38 5.68 -2.72
N ALA A 96 15.48 4.36 -2.89
CA ALA A 96 16.38 3.74 -3.86
C ALA A 96 16.01 4.14 -5.29
N VAL A 97 14.74 3.98 -5.68
CA VAL A 97 14.23 4.36 -7.02
C VAL A 97 14.48 5.84 -7.30
N ARG A 98 14.23 6.73 -6.34
CA ARG A 98 14.53 8.15 -6.48
C ARG A 98 16.02 8.41 -6.68
N ALA A 99 16.89 7.72 -5.93
CA ALA A 99 18.34 7.87 -6.07
C ALA A 99 18.81 7.39 -7.45
N ASP A 100 18.34 6.21 -7.90
CA ASP A 100 18.67 5.65 -9.20
C ASP A 100 18.21 6.57 -10.34
N LEU A 101 16.99 7.11 -10.26
CA LEU A 101 16.48 8.06 -11.24
C LEU A 101 17.20 9.42 -11.23
N VAL A 102 17.79 9.81 -10.10
CA VAL A 102 18.65 11.02 -10.05
C VAL A 102 20.02 10.75 -10.68
N GLU A 103 20.58 9.57 -10.46
CA GLU A 103 21.92 9.20 -10.92
C GLU A 103 21.96 8.79 -12.40
N PHE A 104 20.95 8.04 -12.87
CA PHE A 104 20.97 7.38 -14.18
C PHE A 104 19.99 7.93 -15.21
N ALA A 105 19.09 8.86 -14.86
CA ALA A 105 18.18 9.42 -15.86
C ALA A 105 18.93 10.33 -16.86
N PRO A 106 18.83 10.09 -18.18
CA PRO A 106 19.43 10.96 -19.18
C PRO A 106 18.81 12.35 -19.14
N ALA A 107 19.65 13.37 -19.33
CA ALA A 107 19.16 14.74 -19.49
C ALA A 107 18.21 14.85 -20.70
N GLY A 108 16.97 15.29 -20.45
CA GLY A 108 15.95 15.44 -21.48
C GLY A 108 14.96 14.28 -21.59
N ASP A 109 15.14 13.19 -20.84
CA ASP A 109 14.12 12.14 -20.74
C ASP A 109 12.97 12.61 -19.82
N THR A 110 11.87 13.01 -20.44
CA THR A 110 10.67 13.51 -19.75
C THR A 110 9.91 12.41 -19.03
N GLY A 111 10.02 11.15 -19.47
CA GLY A 111 9.38 10.00 -18.85
C GLY A 111 10.05 9.67 -17.51
N LEU A 112 11.38 9.57 -17.51
CA LEU A 112 12.16 9.30 -16.29
C LEU A 112 12.13 10.47 -15.32
N SER A 113 12.10 11.71 -15.82
CA SER A 113 11.88 12.91 -14.99
C SER A 113 10.53 12.85 -14.27
N ARG A 114 9.46 12.47 -14.98
CA ARG A 114 8.13 12.32 -14.38
C ARG A 114 8.08 11.20 -13.35
N ALA A 115 8.73 10.06 -13.63
CA ALA A 115 8.82 8.95 -12.69
C ALA A 115 9.54 9.36 -11.39
N ARG A 116 10.61 10.15 -11.49
CA ARG A 116 11.34 10.69 -10.34
C ARG A 116 10.45 11.58 -9.48
N ASP A 117 9.73 12.51 -10.11
CA ASP A 117 8.86 13.45 -9.41
C ASP A 117 7.67 12.73 -8.75
N LEU A 118 7.13 11.69 -9.39
CA LEU A 118 6.12 10.80 -8.82
C LEU A 118 6.65 10.01 -7.61
N ALA A 119 7.86 9.45 -7.70
CA ALA A 119 8.48 8.73 -6.59
C ALA A 119 8.75 9.65 -5.38
N ALA A 120 9.10 10.92 -5.63
CA ALA A 120 9.23 11.93 -4.59
C ALA A 120 7.87 12.26 -3.95
N ALA A 121 6.83 12.51 -4.74
CA ALA A 121 5.49 12.78 -4.24
C ALA A 121 4.91 11.61 -3.43
N ASP A 122 5.14 10.37 -3.88
CA ASP A 122 4.69 9.16 -3.17
C ASP A 122 5.43 8.97 -1.85
N LEU A 123 6.73 9.27 -1.82
CA LEU A 123 7.53 9.24 -0.60
C LEU A 123 7.05 10.29 0.39
N ASP A 124 6.83 11.52 -0.07
CA ASP A 124 6.32 12.61 0.77
C ASP A 124 4.95 12.24 1.32
N GLN A 125 4.04 11.72 0.48
CA GLN A 125 2.73 11.27 0.91
C GLN A 125 2.83 10.14 1.95
N LEU A 126 3.70 9.16 1.74
CA LEU A 126 3.94 8.09 2.72
C LEU A 126 4.44 8.68 4.04
N GLU A 127 5.37 9.63 4.01
CA GLU A 127 5.90 10.28 5.20
C GLU A 127 4.84 11.14 5.92
N TRP A 128 4.00 11.85 5.17
CA TRP A 128 2.84 12.57 5.70
C TRP A 128 1.84 11.64 6.37
N GLU A 129 1.46 10.52 5.74
CA GLU A 129 0.52 9.57 6.34
C GLU A 129 1.10 8.88 7.57
N LEU A 130 2.41 8.62 7.60
CA LEU A 130 3.11 8.11 8.79
C LEU A 130 3.19 9.14 9.93
N ALA A 131 3.24 10.43 9.62
CA ALA A 131 3.39 11.54 10.57
C ALA A 131 2.07 12.17 11.05
N ALA A 132 1.00 12.09 10.25
CA ALA A 132 -0.26 12.81 10.48
C ALA A 132 -1.15 12.24 11.61
N ARG A 133 -0.69 11.28 12.41
CA ARG A 133 -1.50 10.74 13.53
C ARG A 133 -0.66 10.51 14.80
N PRO A 134 -1.25 10.83 15.98
CA PRO A 134 -0.57 11.02 17.26
C PRO A 134 0.05 9.77 17.86
#